data_AF-A0A658BPD0-F1
#
_entry.id   AF-A0A658BPD0-F1
#
_cell.length_a   1.000
_cell.length_b   1.000
_cell.length_c   1.000
_cell.angle_alpha   90.00
_cell.angle_beta   90.00
_cell.angle_gamma   90.00
#
_symmetry.space_group_name_H-M   'P 1'
#
loop_
_entity.id
_entity.type
_entity.pdbx_description
1 polymer ?
#
loop_
_entity_poly.entity_id
_entity_poly.type
_entity_poly.pdbx_seq_one_letter_code
_entity_poly.pdbx_strand_id
1 'polypeptide(L)'
;MNRTKVIIPALLILLAGCAAPAPNLDAQMGTAVEMARAQQTLHPQASQDKRPVETIDGKSADALVDRYHKGFERPQPVNIYNIGIGGGVSSTLGTAATPR
;
A
#
# COMPACT_ATOMS: atom_id res chain seq x y z
N MET A 1 -5.34 20.50 48.59
CA MET A 1 -4.22 21.27 48.00
C MET A 1 -3.06 20.41 47.45
N ASN A 2 -2.99 19.09 47.72
CA ASN A 2 -1.91 18.22 47.20
C ASN A 2 -2.27 17.43 45.93
N ARG A 3 -3.56 17.25 45.60
CA ARG A 3 -3.98 16.51 44.40
C ARG A 3 -3.70 17.28 43.11
N THR A 4 -3.97 18.57 43.08
CA THR A 4 -3.65 19.45 41.93
C THR A 4 -2.16 19.57 41.66
N LYS A 5 -1.31 19.46 42.69
CA LYS A 5 0.16 19.47 42.53
C LYS A 5 0.72 18.20 41.86
N VAL A 6 0.00 17.08 41.91
CA VAL A 6 0.41 15.80 41.30
C VAL A 6 -0.15 15.65 39.88
N ILE A 7 -1.32 16.22 39.60
CA ILE A 7 -1.99 16.10 38.29
C ILE A 7 -1.24 16.85 37.18
N ILE A 8 -0.73 18.05 37.47
CA ILE A 8 -0.03 18.89 36.49
C ILE A 8 1.25 18.21 35.94
N PRO A 9 2.19 17.69 36.78
CA PRO A 9 3.38 17.01 36.26
C PRO A 9 3.04 15.69 35.57
N ALA A 10 2.03 14.94 36.04
CA ALA A 10 1.61 13.71 35.39
C ALA A 10 1.07 13.94 33.96
N LEU A 11 0.31 15.02 33.76
CA LEU A 11 -0.20 15.40 32.44
C LEU A 11 0.94 15.81 31.49
N LEU A 12 1.95 16.52 31.98
CA LEU A 12 3.11 16.91 31.17
C LEU A 12 3.94 15.71 30.71
N ILE A 13 4.09 14.68 31.56
CA ILE A 13 4.78 13.43 31.19
C ILE A 13 3.99 12.66 30.13
N LEU A 14 2.65 12.60 30.24
CA LEU A 14 1.82 11.99 29.20
C LEU A 14 1.93 12.72 27.85
N LEU A 15 1.99 14.06 27.85
CA LEU A 15 2.15 14.84 26.62
C LEU A 15 3.55 14.67 25.99
N ALA A 16 4.59 14.50 26.81
CA ALA A 16 5.96 14.29 26.31
C ALA A 16 6.13 12.96 25.55
N GLY A 17 5.30 11.95 25.82
CA GLY A 17 5.29 10.68 25.07
C GLY A 17 4.69 10.78 23.67
N CYS A 18 3.90 11.81 23.37
CA CYS A 18 3.22 11.95 22.07
C CYS A 18 4.12 12.56 20.98
N ALA A 19 5.21 13.24 21.37
CA ALA A 19 6.15 13.90 20.46
C ALA A 19 7.60 13.51 20.73
N ALA A 20 7.80 12.36 21.39
CA ALA A 20 9.14 11.85 21.60
C ALA A 20 9.78 11.55 20.23
N PRO A 21 10.95 12.12 19.90
CA PRO A 21 11.68 11.72 18.71
C PRO A 21 11.91 10.21 18.81
N ALA A 22 11.74 9.50 17.69
CA ALA A 22 11.92 8.06 17.61
C ALA A 22 13.30 7.79 16.97
N PRO A 23 14.42 8.06 17.66
CA PRO A 23 15.74 8.13 17.04
C PRO A 23 16.12 6.82 16.33
N ASN A 24 15.67 5.68 16.85
CA ASN A 24 15.92 4.38 16.23
C ASN A 24 15.03 4.12 15.01
N LEU A 25 13.80 4.62 14.99
CA LEU A 25 12.88 4.44 13.86
C LEU A 25 13.26 5.38 12.72
N ASP A 26 13.56 6.64 13.04
CA ASP A 26 13.95 7.67 12.09
C ASP A 26 15.31 7.34 11.45
N ALA A 27 16.25 6.78 12.22
CA ALA A 27 17.54 6.33 11.69
C ALA A 27 17.45 5.14 10.73
N GLN A 28 16.40 4.32 10.84
CA GLN A 28 16.23 3.09 10.04
C GLN A 28 15.27 3.26 8.86
N MET A 29 14.73 4.46 8.60
CA MET A 29 13.82 4.65 7.46
C MET A 29 14.50 4.29 6.11
N GLY A 30 15.78 4.59 5.95
CA GLY A 30 16.52 4.25 4.73
C GLY A 30 16.52 2.75 4.46
N THR A 31 16.83 1.93 5.47
CA THR A 31 16.84 0.47 5.35
C THR A 31 15.43 -0.09 5.15
N ALA A 32 14.42 0.49 5.80
CA ALA A 32 13.02 0.10 5.60
C ALA A 32 12.56 0.33 4.15
N VAL A 33 12.93 1.46 3.54
CA VAL A 33 12.60 1.78 2.14
C VAL A 33 13.34 0.84 1.18
N GLU A 34 14.62 0.55 1.44
CA GLU A 34 15.38 -0.42 0.63
C GLU A 34 14.75 -1.81 0.67
N MET A 35 14.34 -2.28 1.86
CA MET A 35 13.63 -3.56 2.00
C MET A 35 12.29 -3.55 1.27
N ALA A 36 11.49 -2.50 1.43
CA ALA A 36 10.21 -2.36 0.73
C ALA A 36 10.40 -2.38 -0.79
N ARG A 37 11.41 -1.65 -1.28
CA ARG A 37 11.78 -1.64 -2.70
C ARG A 37 12.21 -3.03 -3.17
N ALA A 38 13.01 -3.75 -2.40
CA ALA A 38 13.42 -5.11 -2.73
C ALA A 38 12.22 -6.06 -2.83
N GLN A 39 11.23 -5.92 -1.94
CA GLN A 39 9.99 -6.69 -1.97
C GLN A 39 9.06 -6.32 -3.15
N GLN A 40 9.08 -5.05 -3.57
CA GLN A 40 8.31 -4.57 -4.73
C GLN A 40 9.01 -4.81 -6.07
N THR A 41 10.30 -5.15 -6.06
CA THR A 41 11.07 -5.37 -7.28
C THR A 41 10.81 -6.79 -7.80
N LEU A 42 10.01 -6.90 -8.85
CA LEU A 42 9.66 -8.19 -9.44
C LEU A 42 10.85 -8.88 -10.14
N HIS A 43 11.73 -8.10 -10.81
CA HIS A 43 12.87 -8.62 -11.58
C HIS A 43 14.16 -7.85 -11.23
N PRO A 44 14.90 -8.25 -10.17
CA PRO A 44 16.10 -7.51 -9.73
C PRO A 44 17.26 -7.54 -10.73
N GLN A 45 17.30 -8.52 -11.64
CA GLN A 45 18.36 -8.69 -12.66
C GLN A 45 17.93 -8.22 -14.06
N ALA A 46 16.84 -7.45 -14.19
CA ALA A 46 16.29 -7.04 -15.49
C ALA A 46 17.31 -6.37 -16.41
N SER A 47 18.26 -5.59 -15.87
CA SER A 47 19.29 -4.90 -16.67
C SER A 47 20.31 -5.84 -17.32
N GLN A 48 20.44 -7.08 -16.84
CA GLN A 48 21.37 -8.08 -17.38
C GLN A 48 20.68 -9.03 -18.36
N ASP A 49 19.34 -9.07 -18.32
CA ASP A 49 18.54 -9.88 -19.21
C ASP A 49 18.47 -9.23 -20.60
N LYS A 50 19.02 -9.92 -21.61
CA LYS A 50 19.00 -9.49 -23.01
C LYS A 50 17.82 -10.07 -23.79
N ARG A 51 16.95 -10.86 -23.15
CA ARG A 51 15.76 -11.39 -23.82
C ARG A 51 14.88 -10.23 -24.28
N PRO A 52 14.28 -10.31 -25.47
CA PRO A 52 13.27 -9.36 -25.89
C PRO A 52 12.15 -9.31 -24.84
N VAL A 53 11.73 -8.10 -24.45
CA VAL A 53 10.57 -7.92 -23.57
C VAL A 53 9.34 -8.49 -24.28
N GLU A 54 8.58 -9.35 -23.62
CA GLU A 54 7.30 -9.84 -24.16
C GLU A 54 6.36 -8.64 -24.33
N THR A 55 6.05 -8.31 -25.58
CA THR A 55 5.11 -7.23 -25.90
C THR A 55 3.68 -7.76 -25.93
N ILE A 56 2.70 -6.85 -25.83
CA ILE A 56 1.30 -7.19 -26.00
C ILE A 56 1.05 -7.78 -27.40
N ASP A 57 0.25 -8.84 -27.50
CA ASP A 57 -0.15 -9.38 -28.79
C ASP A 57 -1.16 -8.43 -29.49
N GLY A 58 -1.26 -8.50 -30.82
CA GLY A 58 -2.10 -7.58 -31.58
C GLY A 58 -3.60 -7.67 -31.26
N LYS A 59 -4.10 -8.84 -30.89
CA LYS A 59 -5.52 -9.04 -30.54
C LYS A 59 -5.84 -8.46 -29.16
N SER A 60 -4.92 -8.62 -28.22
CA SER A 60 -4.97 -8.03 -26.89
C SER A 60 -4.85 -6.52 -26.97
N ALA A 61 -4.01 -5.99 -27.85
CA ALA A 61 -3.89 -4.56 -28.11
C ALA A 61 -5.20 -3.97 -28.68
N ASP A 62 -5.81 -4.64 -29.66
CA ASP A 62 -7.11 -4.24 -30.23
C ASP A 62 -8.20 -4.23 -29.15
N ALA A 63 -8.31 -5.31 -28.37
CA ALA A 63 -9.26 -5.40 -27.27
C ALA A 63 -9.03 -4.34 -26.18
N LEU A 64 -7.77 -3.95 -25.92
CA LEU A 64 -7.43 -2.89 -24.98
C LEU A 64 -7.99 -1.53 -25.45
N VAL A 65 -7.78 -1.20 -26.73
CA VAL A 65 -8.26 0.05 -27.34
C VAL A 65 -9.79 0.09 -27.36
N ASP A 66 -10.45 -1.01 -27.72
CA ASP A 66 -11.92 -1.13 -27.68
C ASP A 66 -12.47 -0.91 -26.26
N ARG A 67 -11.86 -1.54 -25.25
CA ARG A 67 -12.26 -1.33 -23.84
C ARG A 67 -12.02 0.10 -23.37
N TYR A 68 -10.94 0.73 -23.81
CA TYR A 68 -10.64 2.12 -23.49
C TYR A 68 -11.76 3.03 -24.01
N HIS A 69 -12.16 2.89 -25.27
CA HIS A 69 -13.27 3.67 -25.84
C HIS A 69 -14.60 3.41 -25.13
N LYS A 70 -14.96 2.14 -24.89
CA LYS A 70 -16.18 1.77 -24.16
C LYS A 70 -16.24 2.31 -22.73
N GLY A 71 -15.10 2.49 -22.09
CA GLY A 71 -15.00 3.09 -20.76
C GLY A 71 -15.50 4.54 -20.69
N PHE A 72 -15.48 5.27 -21.81
CA PHE A 72 -16.04 6.63 -21.89
C PHE A 72 -17.53 6.65 -22.21
N GLU A 73 -18.05 5.60 -22.84
CA GLU A 73 -19.49 5.48 -23.16
C GLU A 73 -20.32 5.16 -21.91
N ARG A 74 -19.76 4.41 -20.96
CA ARG A 74 -20.42 4.02 -19.71
C ARG A 74 -19.46 4.16 -18.54
N PRO A 75 -19.74 5.01 -17.53
CA PRO A 75 -18.95 5.04 -16.31
C PRO A 75 -19.02 3.66 -15.65
N GLN A 76 -17.87 3.01 -15.52
CA GLN A 76 -17.80 1.70 -14.89
C GLN A 76 -18.12 1.84 -13.39
N PRO A 77 -18.81 0.87 -12.77
CA PRO A 77 -19.05 0.91 -11.33
C PRO A 77 -17.71 0.96 -10.59
N VAL A 78 -17.61 1.89 -9.63
CA VAL A 78 -16.42 2.04 -8.80
C VAL A 78 -16.29 0.84 -7.86
N ASN A 79 -15.26 0.03 -8.06
CA ASN A 79 -14.93 -1.05 -7.13
C ASN A 79 -14.21 -0.46 -5.92
N ILE A 80 -14.83 -0.50 -4.74
CA ILE A 80 -14.22 -0.05 -3.49
C ILE A 80 -13.38 -1.20 -2.93
N TYR A 81 -12.07 -1.11 -3.08
CA TYR A 81 -11.13 -2.05 -2.48
C TYR A 81 -10.75 -1.57 -1.08
N ASN A 82 -11.29 -2.21 -0.04
CA ASN A 82 -10.88 -1.97 1.34
C ASN A 82 -9.53 -2.65 1.59
N ILE A 83 -8.44 -1.96 1.27
CA ILE A 83 -7.08 -2.45 1.50
C ILE A 83 -6.74 -2.18 2.98
N GLY A 84 -6.97 -3.18 3.82
CA GLY A 84 -6.64 -3.12 5.25
C GLY A 84 -5.13 -3.17 5.47
N ILE A 85 -4.49 -2.00 5.57
CA ILE A 85 -3.10 -1.88 6.01
C ILE A 85 -3.11 -1.54 7.50
N GLY A 86 -3.14 -2.57 8.35
CA GLY A 86 -3.09 -2.40 9.79
C GLY A 86 -3.58 -3.62 10.57
N GLY A 87 -2.66 -4.56 10.83
CA GLY A 87 -2.89 -5.68 11.76
C GLY A 87 -3.56 -6.88 11.10
N GLY A 88 -2.92 -8.06 11.21
CA GLY A 88 -3.35 -9.29 10.55
C GLY A 88 -4.81 -9.64 10.84
N VAL A 89 -5.66 -9.39 9.85
CA VAL A 89 -6.95 -10.07 9.71
C VAL A 89 -6.94 -10.72 8.34
N SER A 90 -7.05 -12.05 8.34
CA SER A 90 -7.19 -12.86 7.15
C SER A 90 -8.35 -12.30 6.33
N SER A 91 -8.04 -11.75 5.17
CA SER A 91 -9.04 -11.34 4.19
C SER A 91 -9.81 -12.58 3.75
N THR A 92 -11.02 -12.78 4.27
CA THR A 92 -11.97 -13.75 3.74
C THR A 92 -12.32 -13.32 2.32
N LEU A 93 -11.88 -14.13 1.37
CA LEU A 93 -12.18 -14.05 -0.05
C LEU A 93 -13.70 -13.99 -0.24
N GLY A 94 -14.23 -12.84 -0.65
CA GLY A 94 -15.58 -12.72 -1.18
C GLY A 94 -15.64 -13.41 -2.54
N THR A 95 -16.04 -14.68 -2.56
CA THR A 95 -16.34 -15.42 -3.79
C THR A 95 -17.55 -14.78 -4.46
N ALA A 96 -17.31 -13.94 -5.47
CA ALA A 96 -18.36 -13.55 -6.41
C ALA A 96 -18.66 -14.75 -7.31
N ALA A 97 -19.81 -15.38 -7.08
CA ALA A 97 -20.34 -16.47 -7.90
C ALA A 97 -20.57 -15.99 -9.34
N THR A 98 -19.95 -16.67 -10.30
CA THR A 98 -20.29 -16.59 -11.73
C THR A 98 -21.59 -17.34 -12.00
N PRO A 99 -22.61 -16.75 -12.64
CA PRO A 99 -23.65 -17.54 -13.29
C PRO A 99 -23.05 -18.22 -14.53
N ARG A 100 -23.37 -19.51 -14.68
CA ARG A 100 -23.09 -20.32 -15.88
C ARG A 100 -23.76 -19.75 -17.12
#